data_AF-A0A553K4V1-F1
#
_entry.id   AF-A0A553K4V1-F1
#
_cell.length_a   1.000
_cell.length_b   1.000
_cell.length_c   1.000
_cell.angle_alpha   90.00
_cell.angle_beta   90.00
_cell.angle_gamma   90.00
#
_symmetry.space_group_name_H-M   'P 1'
#
loop_
_entity.id
_entity.type
_entity.pdbx_description
1 polymer ?
#
loop_
_entity_poly.entity_id
_entity_poly.type
_entity_poly.pdbx_seq_one_letter_code
_entity_poly.pdbx_strand_id
1 'polypeptide(L)'
;MGSPAHAELRVVYRRPGSCSTGVPGRHFTSGGAAGGPGRAGRWSCSWTARTGQVHNRYMPVPDRTVADLELVRDDYRALLASAHPDELLARTLGTRWTNRELLFHMWFGQHLVRVFIPLFGGFGRLPRSVSIGYARALAMVTWPYNCINFAGPVAGVRVVGLPRAGRWMDHDTDWLTRWAGRASDADLRLGMAVPKRWDPYFTRWMTRADVLAWAPRHYYHHRAQLTLEGTRR
;
A
#
# COMPACT_ATOMS: atom_id res chain seq x y z
N MET A 1 -18.18 24.49 33.64
CA MET A 1 -17.61 23.16 33.37
C MET A 1 -18.47 22.50 32.32
N GLY A 2 -18.00 22.43 31.07
CA GLY A 2 -18.72 21.85 29.95
C GLY A 2 -17.80 20.89 29.20
N SER A 3 -18.21 19.62 29.14
CA SER A 3 -17.49 18.53 28.46
C SER A 3 -17.53 18.73 26.94
N PRO A 4 -16.43 18.55 26.19
CA PRO A 4 -16.52 18.54 24.73
C PRO A 4 -17.02 17.17 24.26
N ALA A 5 -18.09 17.20 23.47
CA ALA A 5 -18.67 16.04 22.83
C ALA A 5 -17.67 15.40 21.83
N HIS A 6 -17.48 14.09 21.95
CA HIS A 6 -16.77 13.30 20.96
C HIS A 6 -17.60 13.25 19.66
N ALA A 7 -17.06 13.78 18.56
CA ALA A 7 -17.65 13.63 17.25
C ALA A 7 -17.38 12.20 16.73
N GLU A 8 -18.43 11.38 16.69
CA GLU A 8 -18.41 10.03 16.14
C GLU A 8 -18.32 10.11 14.60
N LEU A 9 -17.19 9.68 14.03
CA LEU A 9 -16.99 9.58 12.58
C LEU A 9 -17.69 8.33 12.05
N ARG A 10 -18.97 8.46 11.65
CA ARG A 10 -19.70 7.39 10.95
C ARG A 10 -19.29 7.35 9.47
N VAL A 11 -18.62 6.27 9.07
CA VAL A 11 -18.40 5.93 7.66
C VAL A 11 -19.66 5.25 7.12
N VAL A 12 -20.43 5.95 6.29
CA VAL A 12 -21.58 5.39 5.58
C VAL A 12 -21.10 4.73 4.28
N TYR A 13 -21.14 3.39 4.23
CA TYR A 13 -20.87 2.64 3.00
C TYR A 13 -22.16 2.54 2.17
N ARG A 14 -22.21 3.23 1.02
CA ARG A 14 -23.31 3.07 0.06
C ARG A 14 -23.03 1.85 -0.80
N ARG A 15 -23.82 0.77 -0.63
CA ARG A 15 -23.81 -0.39 -1.54
C ARG A 15 -24.14 0.08 -2.97
N PRO A 16 -23.35 -0.26 -4.00
CA PRO A 16 -23.80 -0.16 -5.38
C PRO A 16 -24.94 -1.17 -5.63
N GLY A 17 -25.99 -0.72 -6.31
CA GLY A 17 -27.20 -1.49 -6.57
C GLY A 17 -26.94 -2.82 -7.26
N SER A 18 -27.71 -3.82 -6.85
CA SER A 18 -27.83 -5.11 -7.53
C SER A 18 -28.28 -4.91 -8.97
N CYS A 19 -27.43 -5.25 -9.94
CA CYS A 19 -27.93 -5.53 -11.30
C CYS A 19 -28.50 -6.94 -11.32
N SER A 20 -29.79 -6.97 -11.62
CA SER A 20 -30.66 -8.13 -11.80
C SER A 20 -30.10 -9.12 -12.82
N THR A 21 -30.26 -10.39 -12.47
CA THR A 21 -30.11 -11.56 -13.34
C THR A 21 -31.12 -11.48 -14.49
N GLY A 22 -30.64 -11.14 -15.69
CA GLY A 22 -31.37 -11.34 -16.94
C GLY A 22 -30.85 -12.59 -17.64
N VAL A 23 -31.58 -13.69 -17.52
CA VAL A 23 -31.42 -14.89 -18.36
C VAL A 23 -32.17 -14.64 -19.66
N PRO A 24 -31.56 -14.88 -20.83
CA PRO A 24 -32.32 -15.27 -22.00
C PRO A 24 -31.85 -16.62 -22.56
N GLY A 25 -32.79 -17.56 -22.62
CA GLY A 25 -33.05 -18.40 -23.80
C GLY A 25 -31.96 -19.34 -24.29
N ARG A 26 -32.17 -20.64 -24.04
CA ARG A 26 -31.50 -21.74 -24.72
C ARG A 26 -31.78 -21.70 -26.23
N HIS A 27 -30.74 -21.84 -27.05
CA HIS A 27 -30.85 -22.55 -28.33
C HIS A 27 -29.68 -23.53 -28.45
N PHE A 28 -30.06 -24.79 -28.64
CA PHE A 28 -29.19 -25.93 -28.83
C PHE A 28 -29.03 -26.13 -30.34
N THR A 29 -27.81 -26.05 -30.87
CA THR A 29 -27.46 -26.61 -32.18
C THR A 29 -26.12 -27.31 -32.08
N SER A 30 -26.16 -28.61 -32.31
CA SER A 30 -25.06 -29.55 -32.45
C SER A 30 -24.22 -29.29 -33.70
N GLY A 31 -22.90 -29.37 -33.61
CA GLY A 31 -22.02 -29.41 -34.78
C GLY A 31 -20.52 -29.37 -34.47
N GLY A 32 -19.87 -30.54 -34.50
CA GLY A 32 -18.55 -30.81 -35.09
C GLY A 32 -17.32 -29.95 -34.78
N ALA A 33 -16.37 -30.57 -34.07
CA ALA A 33 -14.92 -30.59 -34.34
C ALA A 33 -14.13 -29.27 -34.54
N ALA A 34 -13.23 -28.96 -33.59
CA ALA A 34 -11.78 -28.85 -33.82
C ALA A 34 -11.09 -28.42 -32.52
N GLY A 35 -10.23 -29.29 -31.98
CA GLY A 35 -9.33 -28.94 -30.89
C GLY A 35 -8.27 -27.94 -31.35
N GLY A 36 -8.26 -26.76 -30.76
CA GLY A 36 -7.20 -25.76 -30.88
C GLY A 36 -6.49 -25.59 -29.53
N PRO A 37 -5.15 -25.44 -29.50
CA PRO A 37 -4.39 -25.45 -28.26
C PRO A 37 -4.73 -24.23 -27.40
N GLY A 38 -4.88 -24.50 -26.10
CA GLY A 38 -5.17 -23.51 -25.07
C GLY A 38 -4.26 -22.29 -25.19
N ARG A 39 -4.87 -21.13 -25.39
CA ARG A 39 -4.18 -19.85 -25.28
C ARG A 39 -3.65 -19.72 -23.86
N ALA A 40 -2.34 -19.86 -23.72
CA ALA A 40 -1.59 -19.57 -22.52
C ALA A 40 -2.08 -18.24 -21.92
N GLY A 41 -2.59 -18.31 -20.69
CA GLY A 41 -3.06 -17.16 -19.94
C GLY A 41 -1.96 -16.11 -19.90
N ARG A 42 -2.22 -14.97 -20.53
CA ARG A 42 -1.31 -13.82 -20.52
C ARG A 42 -1.24 -13.31 -19.09
N TRP A 43 -0.16 -13.62 -18.37
CA TRP A 43 0.12 -13.12 -17.03
C TRP A 43 0.25 -11.59 -17.07
N SER A 44 -0.82 -10.85 -16.75
CA SER A 44 -0.75 -9.39 -16.65
C SER A 44 -0.33 -8.97 -15.23
N CYS A 45 0.90 -8.47 -15.10
CA CYS A 45 1.38 -7.76 -13.91
C CYS A 45 0.96 -6.29 -13.97
N SER A 46 -0.32 -6.05 -14.23
CA SER A 46 -0.91 -4.73 -14.36
C SER A 46 -1.53 -4.31 -13.03
N TRP A 47 -0.87 -3.39 -12.35
CA TRP A 47 -1.48 -2.60 -11.29
C TRP A 47 -2.39 -1.55 -11.91
N THR A 48 -3.64 -1.91 -12.19
CA THR A 48 -4.69 -0.93 -12.47
C THR A 48 -5.75 -1.05 -11.38
N ALA A 49 -5.42 -0.54 -10.20
CA ALA A 49 -6.44 -0.10 -9.27
C ALA A 49 -7.25 1.00 -9.99
N ARG A 50 -8.57 0.84 -10.06
CA ARG A 50 -9.48 1.89 -10.54
C ARG A 50 -9.44 3.00 -9.48
N THR A 51 -8.50 3.94 -9.63
CA THR A 51 -8.28 5.02 -8.68
C THR A 51 -9.43 6.02 -8.76
N GLY A 52 -10.36 5.93 -7.82
CA GLY A 52 -11.16 7.09 -7.45
C GLY A 52 -10.20 8.16 -6.92
N GLN A 53 -10.20 9.33 -7.54
CA GLN A 53 -9.31 10.44 -7.22
C GLN A 53 -9.77 11.08 -5.90
N VAL A 54 -9.17 10.65 -4.78
CA VAL A 54 -9.38 11.31 -3.49
C VAL A 54 -8.40 12.49 -3.41
N HIS A 55 -8.88 13.71 -3.65
CA HIS A 55 -8.11 14.92 -3.38
C HIS A 55 -7.99 15.10 -1.87
N ASN A 56 -6.84 14.73 -1.29
CA ASN A 56 -6.51 15.09 0.08
C ASN A 56 -5.36 16.10 0.04
N ARG A 57 -5.68 17.39 0.24
CA ARG A 57 -4.68 18.44 0.44
C ARG A 57 -4.17 18.32 1.89
N TYR A 58 -3.39 17.27 2.16
CA TYR A 58 -2.74 17.07 3.45
C TYR A 58 -1.48 17.94 3.50
N MET A 59 -1.44 18.90 4.43
CA MET A 59 -0.18 19.47 4.89
C MET A 59 0.34 18.59 6.04
N PRO A 60 1.60 18.15 6.00
CA PRO A 60 2.17 17.39 7.10
C PRO A 60 2.27 18.30 8.34
N VAL A 61 1.49 17.96 9.37
CA VAL A 61 1.80 18.38 10.74
C VAL A 61 2.71 17.29 11.29
N PRO A 62 4.00 17.58 11.60
CA PRO A 62 4.96 16.58 12.03
C PRO A 62 4.45 15.69 13.18
N ASP A 63 3.75 16.29 14.15
CA ASP A 63 3.18 15.58 15.30
C ASP A 63 2.09 14.59 14.92
N ARG A 64 1.26 14.91 13.91
CA ARG A 64 0.27 13.94 13.40
C ARG A 64 0.94 12.80 12.65
N THR A 65 2.01 13.07 11.90
CA THR A 65 2.67 12.00 11.13
C THR A 65 3.32 10.97 12.06
N VAL A 66 3.92 11.38 13.17
CA VAL A 66 4.46 10.45 14.18
C VAL A 66 3.34 9.61 14.80
N ALA A 67 2.27 10.26 15.26
CA ALA A 67 1.11 9.54 15.82
C ALA A 67 0.49 8.57 14.79
N ASP A 68 0.39 8.96 13.52
CA ASP A 68 -0.14 8.12 12.45
C ASP A 68 0.71 6.86 12.23
N LEU A 69 2.05 6.94 12.36
CA LEU A 69 2.95 5.78 12.27
C LEU A 69 2.76 4.82 13.45
N GLU A 70 2.50 5.35 14.64
CA GLU A 70 2.21 4.53 15.83
C GLU A 70 0.86 3.83 15.71
N LEU A 71 -0.16 4.53 15.23
CA LEU A 71 -1.48 3.95 14.94
C LEU A 71 -1.38 2.80 13.92
N VAL A 72 -0.55 2.96 12.89
CA VAL A 72 -0.25 1.90 11.91
C VAL A 72 0.33 0.66 12.57
N ARG A 73 1.30 0.84 13.47
CA ARG A 73 1.91 -0.27 14.22
C ARG A 73 0.87 -0.99 15.08
N ASP A 74 0.03 -0.24 15.78
CA ASP A 74 -0.94 -0.82 16.71
C ASP A 74 -2.09 -1.53 15.98
N ASP A 75 -2.62 -0.96 14.89
CA ASP A 75 -3.58 -1.67 14.02
C ASP A 75 -2.94 -2.93 13.41
N TYR A 76 -1.67 -2.86 12.98
CA TYR A 76 -0.98 -4.02 12.43
C TYR A 76 -0.82 -5.15 13.45
N ARG A 77 -0.47 -4.82 14.70
CA ARG A 77 -0.42 -5.80 15.81
C ARG A 77 -1.79 -6.42 16.06
N ALA A 78 -2.84 -5.60 16.11
CA ALA A 78 -4.20 -6.08 16.32
C ALA A 78 -4.64 -7.04 15.20
N LEU A 79 -4.38 -6.69 13.93
CA LEU A 79 -4.66 -7.55 12.78
C LEU A 79 -3.93 -8.90 12.88
N LEU A 80 -2.65 -8.91 13.23
CA LEU A 80 -1.88 -10.14 13.36
C LEU A 80 -2.35 -11.00 14.53
N ALA A 81 -2.81 -10.39 15.62
CA ALA A 81 -3.32 -11.09 16.79
C ALA A 81 -4.72 -11.69 16.57
N SER A 82 -5.56 -11.05 15.76
CA SER A 82 -6.96 -11.46 15.56
C SER A 82 -7.21 -12.32 14.33
N ALA A 83 -6.30 -12.36 13.35
CA ALA A 83 -6.56 -13.03 12.08
C ALA A 83 -6.59 -14.56 12.20
N HIS A 84 -7.67 -15.18 11.75
CA HIS A 84 -7.80 -16.63 11.70
C HIS A 84 -6.98 -17.21 10.52
N PRO A 85 -6.38 -18.42 10.64
CA PRO A 85 -5.61 -19.03 9.55
C PRO A 85 -6.34 -19.09 8.20
N ASP A 86 -7.63 -19.40 8.19
CA ASP A 86 -8.43 -19.46 6.96
C ASP A 86 -8.63 -18.08 6.33
N GLU A 87 -8.84 -17.05 7.15
CA GLU A 87 -8.93 -15.66 6.68
C GLU A 87 -7.60 -15.20 6.07
N LEU A 88 -6.47 -15.60 6.65
CA LEU A 88 -5.14 -15.28 6.13
C LEU A 88 -4.91 -15.85 4.72
N LEU A 89 -5.51 -17.01 4.41
CA LEU A 89 -5.43 -17.63 3.09
C LEU A 89 -6.50 -17.12 2.11
N ALA A 90 -7.56 -16.49 2.61
CA ALA A 90 -8.60 -15.89 1.79
C ALA A 90 -8.09 -14.70 0.95
N ARG A 91 -8.85 -14.42 -0.12
CA ARG A 91 -8.56 -13.37 -1.10
C ARG A 91 -8.89 -11.99 -0.56
N THR A 92 -8.04 -11.03 -0.85
CA THR A 92 -8.29 -9.60 -0.58
C THR A 92 -9.27 -9.02 -1.60
N LEU A 93 -9.88 -7.88 -1.25
CA LEU A 93 -10.76 -7.12 -2.13
C LEU A 93 -9.94 -6.27 -3.11
N GLY A 94 -10.16 -6.48 -4.40
CA GLY A 94 -9.58 -5.61 -5.45
C GLY A 94 -8.09 -5.82 -5.71
N THR A 95 -7.46 -6.86 -5.14
CA THR A 95 -6.05 -7.21 -5.43
C THR A 95 -5.87 -8.67 -5.84
N ARG A 96 -4.65 -8.97 -6.31
CA ARG A 96 -4.24 -10.33 -6.67
C ARG A 96 -3.67 -11.13 -5.49
N TRP A 97 -3.65 -10.62 -4.27
CA TRP A 97 -3.05 -11.26 -3.09
C TRP A 97 -4.08 -11.89 -2.15
N THR A 98 -3.60 -12.83 -1.34
CA THR A 98 -4.25 -13.28 -0.09
C THR A 98 -4.08 -12.24 1.03
N ASN A 99 -4.87 -12.31 2.09
CA ASN A 99 -4.74 -11.40 3.23
C ASN A 99 -3.33 -11.50 3.85
N ARG A 100 -2.76 -12.71 3.94
CA ARG A 100 -1.39 -12.92 4.41
C ARG A 100 -0.35 -12.19 3.58
N GLU A 101 -0.45 -12.27 2.26
CA GLU A 101 0.49 -11.60 1.35
C GLU A 101 0.34 -10.07 1.39
N LEU A 102 -0.89 -9.58 1.48
CA LEU A 102 -1.16 -8.14 1.60
C LEU A 102 -0.69 -7.57 2.95
N LEU A 103 -0.87 -8.28 4.06
CA LEU A 103 -0.32 -7.89 5.36
C LEU A 103 1.20 -7.74 5.30
N PHE A 104 1.89 -8.69 4.65
CA PHE A 104 3.33 -8.57 4.44
C PHE A 104 3.69 -7.34 3.58
N HIS A 105 2.92 -7.07 2.53
CA HIS A 105 3.10 -5.87 1.70
C HIS A 105 2.89 -4.57 2.49
N MET A 106 1.92 -4.54 3.41
CA MET A 106 1.65 -3.39 4.27
C MET A 106 2.86 -3.07 5.17
N TRP A 107 3.50 -4.09 5.78
CA TRP A 107 4.79 -3.89 6.47
C TRP A 107 5.87 -3.39 5.51
N PHE A 108 5.98 -4.00 4.33
CA PHE A 108 7.01 -3.63 3.37
C PHE A 108 6.91 -2.14 2.96
N GLY A 109 5.70 -1.58 2.86
CA GLY A 109 5.50 -0.14 2.65
C GLY A 109 6.15 0.72 3.74
N GLN A 110 5.96 0.38 5.02
CA GLN A 110 6.62 1.06 6.15
C GLN A 110 8.15 0.93 6.07
N HIS A 111 8.62 -0.27 5.75
CA HIS A 111 10.04 -0.55 5.59
C HIS A 111 10.68 0.29 4.48
N LEU A 112 9.98 0.50 3.36
CA LEU A 112 10.46 1.36 2.28
C LEU A 112 10.70 2.80 2.75
N VAL A 113 9.87 3.34 3.66
CA VAL A 113 10.10 4.67 4.21
C VAL A 113 11.44 4.75 4.95
N ARG A 114 11.77 3.74 5.76
CA ARG A 114 13.08 3.66 6.42
C ARG A 114 14.24 3.70 5.44
N VAL A 115 14.11 3.04 4.28
CA VAL A 115 15.11 3.07 3.20
C VAL A 115 15.12 4.43 2.48
N PHE A 116 13.95 5.03 2.28
CA PHE A 116 13.81 6.30 1.56
C PHE A 116 14.33 7.50 2.34
N ILE A 117 14.21 7.53 3.67
CA ILE A 117 14.71 8.64 4.50
C ILE A 117 16.19 8.99 4.23
N PRO A 118 17.17 8.05 4.30
CA PRO A 118 18.56 8.36 3.97
C PRO A 118 18.74 8.64 2.48
N LEU A 119 18.04 7.91 1.60
CA LEU A 119 18.13 8.08 0.14
C LEU A 119 17.75 9.50 -0.31
N PHE A 120 16.59 9.99 0.15
CA PHE A 120 16.10 11.34 -0.12
C PHE A 120 17.03 12.39 0.48
N GLY A 121 17.66 12.07 1.61
CA GLY A 121 18.69 12.89 2.22
C GLY A 121 19.93 13.06 1.36
N GLY A 122 20.40 11.98 0.75
CA GLY A 122 21.53 11.99 -0.16
C GLY A 122 21.21 12.78 -1.42
N PHE A 123 20.12 12.43 -2.11
CA PHE A 123 19.71 13.13 -3.33
C PHE A 123 19.32 14.58 -3.11
N GLY A 124 18.75 14.94 -1.96
CA GLY A 124 18.43 16.32 -1.62
C GLY A 124 19.65 17.24 -1.47
N ARG A 125 20.85 16.66 -1.33
CA ARG A 125 22.13 17.38 -1.29
C ARG A 125 22.86 17.40 -2.63
N LEU A 126 22.35 16.69 -3.64
CA LEU A 126 22.92 16.65 -4.99
C LEU A 126 22.25 17.68 -5.91
N PRO A 127 22.90 18.07 -7.02
CA PRO A 127 22.25 18.87 -8.05
C PRO A 127 20.94 18.21 -8.52
N ARG A 128 19.90 19.02 -8.69
CA ARG A 128 18.54 18.56 -9.05
C ARG A 128 18.50 17.67 -10.30
N SER A 129 19.39 17.92 -11.27
CA SER A 129 19.52 17.15 -12.51
C SER A 129 19.87 15.67 -12.27
N VAL A 130 20.72 15.38 -11.28
CA VAL A 130 21.12 14.02 -10.92
C VAL A 130 19.91 13.23 -10.42
N SER A 131 19.11 13.83 -9.53
CA SER A 131 17.89 13.22 -9.02
C SER A 131 16.84 12.97 -10.13
N ILE A 132 16.65 13.93 -11.03
CA ILE A 132 15.73 13.77 -12.18
C ILE A 132 16.20 12.67 -13.13
N GLY A 133 17.51 12.61 -13.43
CA GLY A 133 18.10 11.57 -14.26
C GLY A 133 17.89 10.18 -13.65
N TYR A 134 18.13 10.05 -12.35
CA TYR A 134 17.89 8.82 -11.60
C TYR A 134 16.41 8.39 -11.67
N ALA A 135 15.47 9.31 -11.42
CA ALA A 135 14.03 9.01 -11.50
C ALA A 135 13.58 8.59 -12.92
N ARG A 136 14.17 9.18 -13.97
CA ARG A 136 13.93 8.76 -15.36
C ARG A 136 14.45 7.35 -15.64
N ALA A 137 15.65 7.02 -15.15
CA ALA A 137 16.21 5.67 -15.26
C ALA A 137 15.31 4.63 -14.57
N LEU A 138 14.86 4.92 -13.35
CA LEU A 138 13.90 4.07 -12.64
C LEU A 138 12.57 3.94 -13.39
N ALA A 139 12.07 5.03 -14.00
CA ALA A 139 10.83 4.98 -14.77
C ALA A 139 10.89 4.01 -15.97
N MET A 140 12.07 3.82 -16.57
CA MET A 140 12.25 2.84 -17.66
C MET A 140 12.07 1.39 -17.20
N VAL A 141 12.33 1.11 -15.92
CA VAL A 141 12.18 -0.21 -15.30
C VAL A 141 10.89 -0.34 -14.48
N THR A 142 9.85 0.43 -14.83
CA THR A 142 8.55 0.36 -14.14
C THR A 142 7.87 -1.01 -14.28
N TRP A 143 7.92 -1.62 -15.46
CA TRP A 143 7.33 -2.95 -15.65
C TRP A 143 7.98 -4.04 -14.76
N PRO A 144 9.32 -4.21 -14.74
CA PRO A 144 9.94 -5.18 -13.86
C PRO A 144 9.76 -4.82 -12.37
N TYR A 145 9.75 -3.53 -12.01
CA TYR A 145 9.37 -3.09 -10.66
C TYR A 145 7.98 -3.62 -10.27
N ASN A 146 6.97 -3.49 -11.13
CA ASN A 146 5.62 -3.98 -10.84
C ASN A 146 5.57 -5.49 -10.59
N CYS A 147 6.36 -6.26 -11.35
CA CYS A 147 6.49 -7.70 -11.16
C CYS A 147 7.12 -8.03 -9.81
N ILE A 148 8.22 -7.37 -9.46
CA ILE A 148 8.91 -7.56 -8.18
C ILE A 148 8.02 -7.10 -7.01
N ASN A 149 7.35 -5.97 -7.14
CA ASN A 149 6.44 -5.45 -6.12
C ASN A 149 5.27 -6.42 -5.87
N PHE A 150 4.81 -7.14 -6.89
CA PHE A 150 3.80 -8.19 -6.74
C PHE A 150 4.38 -9.48 -6.14
N ALA A 151 5.50 -9.98 -6.68
CA ALA A 151 6.08 -11.27 -6.30
C ALA A 151 6.79 -11.22 -4.94
N GLY A 152 7.32 -10.06 -4.56
CA GLY A 152 8.05 -9.82 -3.32
C GLY A 152 7.22 -10.20 -2.09
N PRO A 153 5.99 -9.70 -1.92
CA PRO A 153 5.13 -10.11 -0.81
C PRO A 153 4.74 -11.60 -0.86
N VAL A 154 4.49 -12.15 -2.06
CA VAL A 154 4.15 -13.57 -2.25
C VAL A 154 5.27 -14.49 -1.79
N ALA A 155 6.51 -14.21 -2.18
CA ALA A 155 7.68 -14.99 -1.80
C ALA A 155 8.15 -14.67 -0.37
N GLY A 156 8.19 -13.38 -0.04
CA GLY A 156 8.67 -12.85 1.22
C GLY A 156 7.90 -13.40 2.41
N VAL A 157 6.57 -13.41 2.35
CA VAL A 157 5.77 -13.94 3.46
C VAL A 157 5.97 -15.44 3.66
N ARG A 158 6.28 -16.21 2.61
CA ARG A 158 6.53 -17.66 2.70
C ARG A 158 7.85 -17.97 3.37
N VAL A 159 8.87 -17.14 3.17
CA VAL A 159 10.21 -17.31 3.75
C VAL A 159 10.31 -16.72 5.16
N VAL A 160 9.73 -15.53 5.36
CA VAL A 160 9.88 -14.73 6.57
C VAL A 160 8.81 -15.04 7.61
N GLY A 161 7.56 -15.20 7.17
CA GLY A 161 6.37 -15.32 8.02
C GLY A 161 5.88 -13.99 8.62
N LEU A 162 4.57 -13.91 8.90
CA LEU A 162 3.93 -12.74 9.49
C LEU A 162 4.44 -12.38 10.91
N PRO A 163 4.75 -13.33 11.82
CA PRO A 163 5.25 -12.97 13.15
C PRO A 163 6.56 -12.19 13.11
N ARG A 164 7.45 -12.51 12.15
CA ARG A 164 8.70 -11.77 11.97
C ARG A 164 8.45 -10.41 11.32
N ALA A 165 7.55 -10.32 10.34
CA ALA A 165 7.12 -9.03 9.79
C ALA A 165 6.49 -8.11 10.85
N GLY A 166 5.75 -8.65 11.81
CA GLY A 166 5.25 -7.93 12.99
C GLY A 166 6.37 -7.26 13.79
N ARG A 167 7.41 -8.01 14.16
CA ARG A 167 8.58 -7.46 14.87
C ARG A 167 9.33 -6.42 14.04
N TRP A 168 9.39 -6.59 12.73
CA TRP A 168 10.00 -5.60 11.84
C TRP A 168 9.15 -4.33 11.72
N MET A 169 7.83 -4.43 11.72
CA MET A 169 6.93 -3.27 11.78
C MET A 169 7.22 -2.44 13.04
N ASP A 170 7.34 -3.10 14.19
CA ASP A 170 7.67 -2.44 15.45
C ASP A 170 9.01 -1.71 15.36
N HIS A 171 10.05 -2.43 14.93
CA HIS A 171 11.40 -1.90 14.82
C HIS A 171 11.53 -0.74 13.81
N ASP A 172 10.83 -0.84 12.67
CA ASP A 172 10.85 0.21 11.65
C ASP A 172 10.05 1.42 12.12
N THR A 173 8.92 1.23 12.80
CA THR A 173 8.16 2.32 13.41
C THR A 173 8.98 3.04 14.48
N ASP A 174 9.62 2.30 15.40
CA ASP A 174 10.48 2.90 16.43
C ASP A 174 11.63 3.70 15.80
N TRP A 175 12.21 3.20 14.72
CA TRP A 175 13.28 3.91 14.02
C TRP A 175 12.75 5.20 13.37
N LEU A 176 11.59 5.12 12.71
CA LEU A 176 10.98 6.26 12.02
C LEU A 176 10.55 7.36 12.99
N THR A 177 9.92 7.01 14.11
CA THR A 177 9.49 7.99 15.12
C THR A 177 10.69 8.64 15.80
N ARG A 178 11.73 7.88 16.17
CA ARG A 178 12.99 8.43 16.72
C ARG A 178 13.77 9.28 15.72
N TRP A 179 13.70 8.96 14.43
CA TRP A 179 14.31 9.77 13.39
C TRP A 179 13.54 11.08 13.22
N ALA A 180 12.21 11.00 13.07
CA ALA A 180 11.33 12.14 12.88
C ALA A 180 11.40 13.13 14.06
N GLY A 181 11.40 12.63 15.30
CA GLY A 181 11.50 13.46 16.51
C GLY A 181 12.85 14.19 16.68
N ARG A 182 13.88 13.84 15.90
CA ARG A 182 15.18 14.52 15.88
C ARG A 182 15.44 15.31 14.60
N ALA A 183 14.57 15.20 13.61
CA ALA A 183 14.75 15.84 12.32
C ALA A 183 14.44 17.33 12.40
N SER A 184 15.32 18.16 11.85
CA SER A 184 15.05 19.59 11.68
C SER A 184 14.10 19.84 10.51
N ASP A 185 13.49 21.02 10.46
CA ASP A 185 12.72 21.46 9.27
C ASP A 185 13.56 21.39 7.98
N ALA A 186 14.86 21.69 8.07
CA ALA A 186 15.76 21.59 6.93
C ALA A 186 15.92 20.13 6.48
N ASP A 187 16.06 19.19 7.42
CA ASP A 187 16.13 17.76 7.12
C ASP A 187 14.84 17.25 6.47
N LEU A 188 13.69 17.69 6.97
CA LEU A 188 12.37 17.29 6.46
C LEU A 188 12.13 17.79 5.03
N ARG A 189 12.66 18.97 4.67
CA ARG A 189 12.55 19.56 3.32
C ARG A 189 13.43 18.90 2.26
N LEU A 190 14.44 18.12 2.64
CA LEU A 190 15.27 17.40 1.67
C LEU A 190 14.44 16.34 0.93
N GLY A 191 14.65 16.24 -0.37
CA GLY A 191 13.82 15.42 -1.24
C GLY A 191 14.49 15.03 -2.53
N MET A 192 13.76 14.25 -3.33
CA MET A 192 14.21 13.78 -4.62
C MET A 192 13.05 13.60 -5.60
N ALA A 193 13.37 13.55 -6.88
CA ALA A 193 12.44 13.10 -7.90
C ALA A 193 12.16 11.60 -7.72
N VAL A 194 10.91 11.20 -7.89
CA VAL A 194 10.48 9.79 -7.85
C VAL A 194 9.62 9.42 -9.05
N PRO A 195 9.58 8.14 -9.47
CA PRO A 195 8.74 7.71 -10.57
C PRO A 195 7.26 7.70 -10.16
N LYS A 196 6.49 8.70 -10.61
CA LYS A 196 5.04 8.84 -10.32
C LYS A 196 4.20 7.57 -10.59
N ARG A 197 4.64 6.70 -11.51
CA ARG A 197 3.88 5.49 -11.90
C ARG A 197 4.03 4.34 -10.91
N TRP A 198 4.92 4.44 -9.93
CA TRP A 198 5.19 3.33 -9.01
C TRP A 198 4.19 3.24 -7.87
N ASP A 199 3.51 4.34 -7.53
CA ASP A 199 2.50 4.41 -6.50
C ASP A 199 1.53 5.58 -6.78
N PRO A 200 0.21 5.44 -6.57
CA PRO A 200 -0.76 6.49 -6.88
C PRO A 200 -0.57 7.79 -6.08
N TYR A 201 0.09 7.72 -4.92
CA TYR A 201 0.37 8.86 -4.06
C TYR A 201 1.72 9.51 -4.36
N PHE A 202 2.56 8.91 -5.20
CA PHE A 202 3.83 9.51 -5.59
C PHE A 202 3.61 10.72 -6.51
N THR A 203 4.29 11.80 -6.18
CA THR A 203 4.37 12.99 -7.04
C THR A 203 5.70 12.98 -7.79
N ARG A 204 5.94 13.96 -8.68
CA ARG A 204 7.23 14.04 -9.39
C ARG A 204 8.41 14.38 -8.47
N TRP A 205 8.14 14.95 -7.30
CA TRP A 205 9.14 15.34 -6.32
C TRP A 205 8.55 15.17 -4.93
N MET A 206 9.22 14.37 -4.10
CA MET A 206 8.79 14.12 -2.73
C MET A 206 9.94 14.45 -1.78
N THR A 207 9.59 15.04 -0.66
CA THR A 207 10.48 15.31 0.48
C THR A 207 10.46 14.18 1.49
N ARG A 208 11.36 14.22 2.48
CA ARG A 208 11.32 13.31 3.63
C ARG A 208 10.01 13.45 4.42
N ALA A 209 9.46 14.66 4.53
CA ALA A 209 8.14 14.86 5.11
C ALA A 209 7.03 14.16 4.28
N ASP A 210 7.08 14.27 2.95
CA ASP A 210 6.08 13.63 2.08
C ASP A 210 6.10 12.11 2.18
N VAL A 211 7.30 11.51 2.27
CA VAL A 211 7.45 10.05 2.35
C VAL A 211 7.10 9.49 3.74
N LEU A 212 7.35 10.25 4.81
CA LEU A 212 6.81 9.91 6.14
C LEU A 212 5.28 9.90 6.13
N ALA A 213 4.65 10.92 5.56
CA ALA A 213 3.20 10.99 5.44
C ALA A 213 2.63 10.00 4.42
N TRP A 214 3.46 9.44 3.53
CA TRP A 214 3.04 8.40 2.59
C TRP A 214 2.81 7.05 3.27
N ALA A 215 3.64 6.66 4.26
CA ALA A 215 3.54 5.35 4.90
C ALA A 215 2.14 5.06 5.48
N PRO A 216 1.54 5.93 6.32
CA PRO A 216 0.19 5.69 6.84
C PRO A 216 -0.87 5.70 5.74
N ARG A 217 -0.75 6.57 4.73
CA ARG A 217 -1.70 6.61 3.60
C ARG A 217 -1.68 5.31 2.80
N HIS A 218 -0.49 4.80 2.48
CA HIS A 218 -0.29 3.53 1.82
C HIS A 218 -0.85 2.38 2.67
N TYR A 219 -0.55 2.37 3.96
CA TYR A 219 -1.06 1.36 4.89
C TYR A 219 -2.59 1.32 4.90
N TYR A 220 -3.26 2.45 5.13
CA TYR A 220 -4.72 2.49 5.22
C TYR A 220 -5.43 2.21 3.89
N HIS A 221 -4.80 2.56 2.76
CA HIS A 221 -5.28 2.14 1.45
C HIS A 221 -5.39 0.61 1.35
N HIS A 222 -4.34 -0.10 1.74
CA HIS A 222 -4.27 -1.55 1.69
C HIS A 222 -5.07 -2.21 2.83
N ARG A 223 -5.15 -1.56 3.98
CA ARG A 223 -6.00 -1.99 5.11
C ARG A 223 -7.46 -2.14 4.70
N ALA A 224 -7.98 -1.25 3.85
CA ALA A 224 -9.34 -1.29 3.32
C ALA A 224 -9.58 -2.42 2.29
N GLN A 225 -8.52 -3.06 1.81
CA GLN A 225 -8.59 -4.20 0.88
C GLN A 225 -8.57 -5.55 1.61
N LEU A 226 -8.23 -5.58 2.91
CA LEU A 226 -8.29 -6.80 3.71
C LEU A 226 -9.73 -7.28 3.87
N THR A 227 -9.91 -8.60 3.85
CA THR A 227 -11.21 -9.27 4.05
C THR A 227 -11.26 -10.03 5.38
N LEU A 228 -10.59 -9.50 6.40
CA LEU A 228 -10.56 -10.05 7.75
C LEU A 228 -11.85 -9.65 8.49
N GLU A 229 -12.59 -10.63 9.01
CA GLU A 229 -13.86 -10.42 9.71
C GLU A 229 -13.62 -10.21 11.21
N GLY A 230 -12.54 -10.77 11.75
CA GLY A 230 -12.11 -10.60 13.14
C GLY A 230 -11.85 -9.17 13.60
N THR A 231 -11.82 -8.18 12.69
CA THR A 231 -11.62 -6.76 13.02
C THR A 231 -12.91 -5.92 13.03
N ARG A 232 -14.09 -6.55 12.85
CA ARG A 232 -15.39 -5.91 13.10
C ARG A 232 -15.92 -6.33 14.47
N ARG A 233 -15.43 -5.69 15.53
CA ARG A 233 -16.14 -5.61 16.81
C ARG A 233 -16.04 -4.19 17.35
#